data_AF-A0A953XHC0-F1
#
_entry.id   AF-A0A953XHC0-F1
#
_cell.length_a   1.000
_cell.length_b   1.000
_cell.length_c   1.000
_cell.angle_alpha   90.00
_cell.angle_beta   90.00
_cell.angle_gamma   90.00
#
_symmetry.space_group_name_H-M   'P 1'
#
loop_
_entity.id
_entity.type
_entity.pdbx_description
1 polymer ?
#
loop_
_entity_poly.entity_id
_entity_poly.type
_entity_poly.pdbx_seq_one_letter_code
_entity_poly.pdbx_strand_id
1 'polypeptide(L)'
;KTARSWFAPWALPLGAHLPPVRNRARYLVTELGINYRGSSLCARGGGEPGPGDRMPDLEIDGRSLHAMLDPVRPTVLSVGDTAAESPDWKSVRIDTVTPEQQELLNADGDTHFLVRPDGHLAARSPSMAELTDAPLMKFWSG
;
A
#
# COMPACT_ATOMS: atom_id res chain seq x y z
N LYS A 1 -29.01 -41.64 -32.23
CA LYS A 1 -29.77 -40.40 -31.96
C LYS A 1 -29.31 -39.83 -30.63
N THR A 2 -28.42 -38.84 -30.63
CA THR A 2 -28.27 -37.89 -29.51
C THR A 2 -27.81 -36.56 -30.09
N ALA A 3 -28.62 -35.53 -29.90
CA ALA A 3 -28.44 -34.19 -30.43
C ALA A 3 -27.88 -33.26 -29.35
N ARG A 4 -27.24 -32.17 -29.81
CA ARG A 4 -26.91 -30.92 -29.07
C ARG A 4 -25.78 -31.07 -28.03
N SER A 5 -24.85 -30.13 -27.89
CA SER A 5 -25.04 -28.68 -27.96
C SER A 5 -23.99 -27.95 -28.80
N TRP A 6 -24.49 -27.05 -29.63
CA TRP A 6 -23.76 -26.15 -30.52
C TRP A 6 -23.90 -24.70 -30.01
N PHE A 7 -23.96 -24.55 -28.68
CA PHE A 7 -24.21 -23.29 -27.99
C PHE A 7 -23.31 -23.21 -26.77
N ALA A 8 -22.11 -22.64 -26.93
CA ALA A 8 -21.56 -21.60 -26.05
C ALA A 8 -20.08 -21.27 -26.32
N PRO A 9 -19.71 -20.64 -27.45
CA PRO A 9 -18.62 -19.68 -27.44
C PRO A 9 -19.12 -18.25 -27.12
N TRP A 10 -20.44 -18.03 -27.08
CA TRP A 10 -21.06 -16.70 -27.01
C TRP A 10 -21.49 -16.24 -25.60
N ALA A 11 -21.31 -17.05 -24.55
CA ALA A 11 -21.63 -16.64 -23.18
C ALA A 11 -20.45 -15.92 -22.48
N LEU A 12 -19.25 -15.95 -23.06
CA LEU A 12 -18.06 -15.31 -22.49
C LEU A 12 -18.02 -13.76 -22.58
N PRO A 13 -18.68 -13.05 -23.53
CA PRO A 13 -18.56 -11.59 -23.59
C PRO A 13 -19.64 -10.83 -22.78
N LEU A 14 -20.49 -11.50 -21.99
CA LEU A 14 -21.54 -10.82 -21.19
C LEU A 14 -21.17 -10.64 -19.71
N GLY A 15 -20.26 -11.45 -19.16
CA GLY A 15 -19.83 -11.34 -17.76
C GLY A 15 -18.78 -10.23 -17.51
N ALA A 16 -18.10 -9.75 -18.55
CA ALA A 16 -16.99 -8.80 -18.44
C ALA A 16 -17.43 -7.33 -18.20
N HIS A 17 -18.73 -7.04 -18.30
CA HIS A 17 -19.29 -5.70 -18.09
C HIS A 17 -19.88 -5.48 -16.70
N LEU A 18 -19.82 -6.49 -15.81
CA LEU A 18 -20.22 -6.32 -14.42
C LEU A 18 -19.07 -5.63 -13.64
N PRO A 19 -19.28 -4.43 -13.06
CA PRO A 19 -18.27 -3.72 -12.27
C PRO A 19 -17.51 -4.57 -11.22
N PRO A 20 -18.16 -5.47 -10.45
CA PRO A 20 -17.45 -6.26 -9.44
C PRO A 20 -16.47 -7.28 -10.05
N VAL A 21 -16.74 -7.80 -11.25
CA VAL A 21 -15.86 -8.78 -11.93
C VAL A 21 -14.64 -8.07 -12.54
N ARG A 22 -14.84 -6.85 -13.07
CA ARG A 22 -13.76 -6.05 -13.64
C ARG A 22 -12.77 -5.56 -12.58
N ASN A 23 -13.26 -5.21 -11.39
CA ASN A 23 -12.39 -4.81 -10.26
C ASN A 23 -11.55 -5.99 -9.78
N ARG A 24 -12.12 -7.20 -9.71
CA ARG A 24 -11.42 -8.42 -9.28
C ARG A 24 -10.39 -8.91 -10.31
N ALA A 25 -10.71 -8.79 -11.61
CA ALA A 25 -9.78 -9.13 -12.69
C ALA A 25 -8.62 -8.13 -12.80
N ARG A 26 -8.87 -6.82 -12.60
CA ARG A 26 -7.78 -5.85 -12.42
C ARG A 26 -6.91 -6.22 -11.22
N TYR A 27 -7.52 -6.52 -10.07
CA TYR A 27 -6.80 -6.93 -8.86
C TYR A 27 -5.83 -8.10 -9.05
N LEU A 28 -6.22 -9.08 -9.88
CA LEU A 28 -5.42 -10.26 -10.23
C LEU A 28 -4.35 -9.97 -11.28
N VAL A 29 -4.63 -9.14 -12.28
CA VAL A 29 -3.70 -8.86 -13.40
C VAL A 29 -2.70 -7.76 -13.06
N THR A 30 -3.03 -6.83 -12.15
CA THR A 30 -2.14 -5.73 -11.73
C THR A 30 -1.38 -6.05 -10.44
N GLU A 31 -1.41 -7.29 -9.96
CA GLU A 31 -0.76 -7.71 -8.69
C GLU A 31 -1.17 -6.87 -7.46
N LEU A 32 -2.27 -6.10 -7.55
CA LEU A 32 -2.82 -5.31 -6.43
C LEU A 32 -3.33 -6.20 -5.29
N GLY A 33 -3.41 -7.51 -5.51
CA GLY A 33 -3.73 -8.53 -4.52
C GLY A 33 -2.55 -9.27 -3.92
N ILE A 34 -1.30 -8.89 -4.19
CA ILE A 34 -0.16 -9.44 -3.46
C ILE A 34 -0.11 -8.79 -2.08
N ASN A 35 -0.91 -9.35 -1.19
CA ASN A 35 -0.89 -8.99 0.22
C ASN A 35 0.15 -9.90 0.91
N TYR A 36 1.28 -9.33 1.34
CA TYR A 36 2.36 -10.06 2.02
C TYR A 36 2.06 -10.33 3.50
N ARG A 37 0.80 -10.24 3.92
CA ARG A 37 0.35 -10.40 5.31
C ARG A 37 0.85 -11.76 5.85
N GLY A 38 1.78 -11.71 6.80
CA GLY A 38 2.41 -12.89 7.40
C GLY A 38 3.73 -13.36 6.76
N SER A 39 4.28 -12.64 5.78
CA SER A 39 5.64 -12.90 5.29
C SER A 39 6.69 -12.22 6.18
N SER A 40 7.93 -12.71 6.15
CA SER A 40 9.09 -12.09 6.81
C SER A 40 9.41 -10.67 6.30
N LEU A 41 8.74 -10.24 5.23
CA LEU A 41 8.81 -8.92 4.62
C LEU A 41 7.77 -7.94 5.17
N CYS A 42 7.05 -8.27 6.24
CA CYS A 42 6.14 -7.35 6.92
C CYS A 42 6.46 -7.34 8.43
N ALA A 43 6.83 -6.18 8.96
CA ALA A 43 6.88 -6.01 10.43
C ALA A 43 5.44 -6.00 10.97
N ARG A 44 5.22 -6.47 12.20
CA ARG A 44 3.90 -6.42 12.85
C ARG A 44 3.49 -4.96 13.06
N GLY A 45 2.28 -4.59 12.64
CA GLY A 45 1.63 -3.32 12.97
C GLY A 45 0.12 -3.55 13.11
N GLY A 46 -0.51 -2.93 14.10
CA GLY A 46 -1.96 -2.90 14.26
C GLY A 46 -2.58 -1.71 13.51
N GLY A 47 -3.76 -1.90 12.93
CA GLY A 47 -4.50 -0.85 12.20
C GLY A 47 -4.47 -1.00 10.67
N GLU A 48 -5.50 -0.47 10.01
CA GLU A 48 -5.56 -0.34 8.54
C GLU A 48 -5.02 1.05 8.14
N PRO A 49 -4.24 1.18 7.05
CA PRO A 49 -3.61 0.12 6.27
C PRO A 49 -2.53 -0.59 7.09
N GLY A 50 -2.48 -1.91 6.93
CA GLY A 50 -1.54 -2.78 7.63
C GLY A 50 -0.33 -3.14 6.76
N PRO A 51 0.77 -3.59 7.35
CA PRO A 51 1.95 -4.05 6.62
C PRO A 51 1.60 -5.15 5.59
N GLY A 52 1.97 -4.94 4.33
CA GLY A 52 1.62 -5.76 3.17
C GLY A 52 0.47 -5.20 2.33
N ASP A 53 -0.29 -4.23 2.84
CA ASP A 53 -1.34 -3.56 2.09
C ASP A 53 -0.75 -2.48 1.16
N ARG A 54 -1.49 -2.14 0.10
CA ARG A 54 -1.14 -0.98 -0.74
C ARG A 54 -1.44 0.30 0.02
N MET A 55 -0.49 1.22 0.02
CA MET A 55 -0.67 2.52 0.64
C MET A 55 -1.73 3.31 -0.14
N PRO A 56 -2.75 3.90 0.51
CA PRO A 56 -3.69 4.79 -0.15
C PRO A 56 -2.92 5.93 -0.82
N ASP A 57 -3.38 6.36 -1.99
CA ASP A 57 -2.78 7.52 -2.65
C ASP A 57 -3.36 8.77 -2.01
N LEU A 58 -2.52 9.49 -1.26
CA LEU A 58 -2.90 10.67 -0.50
C LEU A 58 -2.41 11.92 -1.24
N GLU A 59 -3.21 12.98 -1.22
CA GLU A 59 -2.72 14.29 -1.65
C GLU A 59 -1.96 14.95 -0.49
N ILE A 60 -0.69 15.29 -0.71
CA ILE A 60 0.21 15.97 0.24
C ILE A 60 0.80 17.17 -0.49
N ASP A 61 0.53 18.38 0.00
CA ASP A 61 0.97 19.64 -0.60
C ASP A 61 0.63 19.76 -2.10
N GLY A 62 -0.57 19.33 -2.49
CA GLY A 62 -1.03 19.35 -3.88
C GLY A 62 -0.38 18.31 -4.80
N ARG A 63 0.31 17.31 -4.25
CA ARG A 63 0.91 16.19 -4.99
C ARG A 63 0.43 14.86 -4.45
N SER A 64 0.29 13.87 -5.33
CA SER A 64 0.00 12.48 -4.93
C SER A 64 1.21 11.88 -4.21
N LEU A 65 0.95 11.15 -3.13
CA LEU A 65 1.93 10.38 -2.37
C LEU A 65 2.69 9.43 -3.30
N HIS A 66 1.99 8.73 -4.21
CA HIS A 66 2.62 7.80 -5.14
C HIS A 66 3.58 8.50 -6.11
N ALA A 67 3.29 9.75 -6.50
CA ALA A 67 4.21 10.56 -7.29
C ALA A 67 5.43 11.05 -6.46
N MET A 68 5.32 11.05 -5.13
CA MET A 68 6.37 11.43 -4.21
C MET A 68 7.24 10.25 -3.75
N LEU A 69 6.92 9.01 -4.10
CA LEU A 69 7.76 7.86 -3.73
C LEU A 69 9.13 7.92 -4.43
N ASP A 70 10.14 7.37 -3.76
CA ASP A 70 11.41 7.06 -4.40
C ASP A 70 11.26 5.77 -5.23
N PRO A 71 11.66 5.76 -6.52
CA PRO A 71 11.47 4.61 -7.40
C PRO A 71 12.40 3.43 -7.10
N VAL A 72 13.43 3.63 -6.27
CA VAL A 72 14.45 2.62 -5.95
C VAL A 72 14.48 2.29 -4.47
N ARG A 73 14.25 3.27 -3.59
CA ARG A 73 14.36 3.13 -2.14
C ARG A 73 13.01 3.24 -1.42
N PRO A 74 12.87 2.64 -0.23
CA PRO A 74 11.72 2.91 0.61
C PRO A 74 11.58 4.41 0.91
N THR A 75 10.34 4.85 1.11
CA THR A 75 9.97 6.20 1.52
C THR A 75 9.29 6.11 2.88
N VAL A 76 9.73 6.91 3.84
CA VAL A 76 9.10 7.06 5.14
C VAL A 76 8.04 8.14 5.05
N LEU A 77 6.78 7.78 5.30
CA LEU A 77 5.71 8.75 5.53
C LEU A 77 5.51 8.93 7.03
N SER A 78 5.71 10.14 7.53
CA SER A 78 5.46 10.51 8.93
C SER A 78 4.20 11.37 9.04
N VAL A 79 3.31 10.97 9.94
CA VAL A 79 2.06 11.64 10.24
C VAL A 79 2.15 12.15 11.67
N GLY A 80 1.89 13.45 11.88
CA GLY A 80 1.91 14.08 13.20
C GLY A 80 3.05 15.08 13.40
N ASP A 81 3.23 15.46 14.66
CA ASP A 81 4.15 16.51 15.08
C ASP A 81 5.59 16.02 15.16
N THR A 82 5.79 14.72 15.37
CA THR A 82 7.14 14.13 15.36
C THR A 82 7.57 13.86 13.93
N ALA A 83 8.26 14.84 13.33
CA ALA A 83 9.03 14.61 12.11
C ALA A 83 10.21 13.69 12.42
N ALA A 84 10.14 12.47 11.92
CA ALA A 84 11.29 11.59 11.91
C ALA A 84 11.88 11.56 10.49
N GLU A 85 13.02 12.20 10.35
CA GLU A 85 13.85 12.11 9.15
C GLU A 85 14.63 10.79 9.20
N SER A 86 14.63 10.07 8.07
CA SER A 86 15.54 8.94 7.90
C SER A 86 16.82 9.42 7.21
N PRO A 87 18.00 9.11 7.75
CA PRO A 87 19.25 9.44 7.06
C PRO A 87 19.44 8.64 5.76
N ASP A 88 18.76 7.50 5.62
CA ASP A 88 19.00 6.54 4.53
C ASP A 88 17.95 6.60 3.42
N TRP A 89 16.81 7.25 3.69
CA TRP A 89 15.63 7.18 2.85
C TRP A 89 14.95 8.52 2.64
N LYS A 90 14.12 8.55 1.61
CA LYS A 90 13.23 9.69 1.39
C LYS A 90 12.22 9.79 2.52
N SER A 91 12.12 10.94 3.14
CA SER A 91 11.08 11.26 4.13
C SER A 91 10.02 12.17 3.50
N VAL A 92 8.76 11.81 3.70
CA VAL A 92 7.57 12.62 3.39
C VAL A 92 6.83 12.84 4.70
N ARG A 93 6.35 14.07 4.92
CA ARG A 93 5.66 14.45 6.14
C ARG A 93 4.26 14.97 5.81
N ILE A 94 3.32 14.66 6.70
CA ILE A 94 2.00 15.29 6.76
C ILE A 94 1.93 16.05 8.08
N ASP A 95 2.09 17.37 8.02
CA ASP A 95 2.03 18.25 9.20
C ASP A 95 0.60 18.40 9.71
N THR A 96 -0.36 18.53 8.80
CA THR A 96 -1.78 18.67 9.13
C THR A 96 -2.56 17.58 8.41
N VAL A 97 -3.16 16.69 9.19
CA VAL A 97 -3.96 15.58 8.67
C VAL A 97 -5.37 16.07 8.38
N THR A 98 -5.83 15.92 7.14
CA THR A 98 -7.23 16.17 6.79
C THR A 98 -8.13 15.04 7.29
N PRO A 99 -9.44 15.26 7.48
CA PRO A 99 -10.35 14.18 7.89
C PRO A 99 -10.32 12.95 6.95
N GLU A 100 -10.16 13.18 5.65
CA GLU A 100 -10.03 12.11 4.65
C GLU A 100 -8.72 11.33 4.82
N GLN A 101 -7.59 12.02 5.00
CA GLN A 101 -6.31 11.38 5.28
C GLN A 101 -6.36 10.59 6.59
N GLN A 102 -7.04 11.12 7.62
CA GLN A 102 -7.24 10.44 8.89
C GLN A 102 -8.02 9.13 8.71
N GLU A 103 -9.11 9.16 7.94
CA GLU A 103 -9.92 7.97 7.63
C GLU A 103 -9.11 6.93 6.84
N LEU A 104 -8.31 7.37 5.86
CA LEU A 104 -7.51 6.49 5.01
C LEU A 104 -6.30 5.89 5.70
N LEU A 105 -5.64 6.64 6.59
CA LEU A 105 -4.44 6.20 7.31
C LEU A 105 -4.76 5.53 8.65
N ASN A 106 -5.93 5.84 9.21
CA ASN A 106 -6.35 5.52 10.57
C ASN A 106 -5.20 5.76 11.57
N ALA A 107 -4.48 6.88 11.42
CA ALA A 107 -3.27 7.19 12.17
C ALA A 107 -3.64 8.02 13.40
N ASP A 108 -3.63 7.41 14.58
CA ASP A 108 -3.86 8.15 15.83
C ASP A 108 -2.53 8.73 16.34
N GLY A 109 -2.42 10.06 16.31
CA GLY A 109 -1.21 10.78 16.75
C GLY A 109 0.00 10.52 15.86
N ASP A 110 1.20 10.55 16.46
CA ASP A 110 2.45 10.32 15.74
C ASP A 110 2.50 8.88 15.21
N THR A 111 2.42 8.73 13.89
CA THR A 111 2.50 7.42 13.21
C THR A 111 3.40 7.52 12.00
N HIS A 112 4.25 6.52 11.84
CA HIS A 112 5.18 6.42 10.75
C HIS A 112 4.89 5.16 9.91
N PHE A 113 5.02 5.31 8.61
CA PHE A 113 4.76 4.29 7.61
C PHE A 113 5.99 4.15 6.73
N LEU A 114 6.50 2.93 6.58
CA LEU A 114 7.55 2.63 5.60
C LEU A 114 6.89 2.15 4.32
N VAL A 115 6.92 2.96 3.27
CA VAL A 115 6.32 2.65 1.97
C VAL A 115 7.41 2.20 1.00
N ARG A 116 7.18 1.07 0.33
CA ARG A 116 8.08 0.54 -0.70
C ARG A 116 8.00 1.37 -1.99
N PRO A 117 9.00 1.26 -2.88
CA PRO A 117 8.95 1.89 -4.21
C PRO A 117 7.71 1.52 -5.05
N ASP A 118 7.14 0.34 -4.83
CA ASP A 118 5.93 -0.14 -5.52
C ASP A 118 4.60 0.34 -4.88
N GLY A 119 4.69 1.17 -3.84
CA GLY A 119 3.55 1.74 -3.13
C GLY A 119 2.93 0.82 -2.07
N HIS A 120 3.56 -0.30 -1.70
CA HIS A 120 3.08 -1.14 -0.60
C HIS A 120 3.70 -0.76 0.74
N LEU A 121 2.91 -0.92 1.81
CA LEU A 121 3.35 -0.67 3.17
C LEU A 121 4.24 -1.82 3.65
N ALA A 122 5.51 -1.55 3.92
CA ALA A 122 6.46 -2.49 4.50
C ALA A 122 6.30 -2.62 6.02
N ALA A 123 6.06 -1.49 6.70
CA ALA A 123 5.94 -1.44 8.15
C ALA A 123 5.17 -0.19 8.59
N ARG A 124 4.57 -0.27 9.79
CA ARG A 124 3.87 0.83 10.46
C ARG A 124 4.22 0.80 11.93
N SER A 125 4.60 1.93 12.50
CA SER A 125 4.87 2.05 13.94
C SER A 125 4.66 3.50 14.41
N PRO A 126 4.23 3.73 15.67
CA PRO A 126 4.30 5.05 16.29
C PRO A 126 5.73 5.51 16.60
N SER A 127 6.75 4.65 16.41
CA SER A 127 8.15 4.92 16.71
C SER A 127 9.03 4.71 15.48
N MET A 128 9.79 5.74 15.09
CA MET A 128 10.77 5.62 14.00
C MET A 128 11.84 4.57 14.30
N ALA A 129 12.26 4.44 15.56
CA ALA A 129 13.29 3.49 15.96
C ALA A 129 12.85 2.04 15.66
N GLU A 130 11.57 1.73 15.89
CA GLU A 130 11.02 0.40 15.59
C GLU A 130 10.94 0.13 14.08
N LEU A 131 10.72 1.17 13.27
CA LEU A 131 10.75 1.07 11.81
C LEU A 131 12.15 0.80 11.28
N THR A 132 13.17 1.45 11.84
CA THR A 132 14.57 1.25 11.47
C THR A 132 15.15 -0.08 11.94
N ASP A 133 14.49 -0.76 12.88
CA ASP A 133 14.88 -2.09 13.33
C ASP A 133 14.10 -3.22 12.62
N ALA A 134 13.17 -2.88 11.71
CA ALA A 134 12.35 -3.86 11.01
C ALA A 134 13.22 -4.85 10.21
N PRO A 135 12.90 -6.16 10.15
CA PRO A 135 13.72 -7.15 9.42
C PRO A 135 13.95 -6.82 7.94
N LEU A 136 13.01 -6.08 7.35
CA LEU A 136 13.08 -5.54 6.00
C LEU A 136 14.30 -4.65 5.75
N MET A 137 14.78 -3.96 6.78
CA MET A 137 15.91 -3.03 6.72
C MET A 137 17.18 -3.68 6.18
N LYS A 138 17.35 -4.97 6.46
CA LYS A 138 18.52 -5.77 6.07
C LYS A 138 18.65 -5.96 4.56
N PHE A 139 17.58 -5.75 3.80
CA PHE A 139 17.57 -5.91 2.34
C PHE A 139 17.86 -4.61 1.58
N TRP A 140 17.86 -3.46 2.26
CA TRP A 140 17.93 -2.13 1.62
C TRP A 140 19.04 -1.22 2.16
N SER A 141 19.83 -1.68 3.14
CA SER A 141 20.93 -0.94 3.78
C SER A 141 22.30 -1.13 3.07
N GLY A 142 22.28 -1.28 1.74
CA GLY A 142 23.47 -1.50 0.89
C GLY A 142 23.89 -0.28 0.09
#